data_AF-A0A965FXY8-F1
#
_entry.id   AF-A0A965FXY8-F1
#
_cell.length_a   1.000
_cell.length_b   1.000
_cell.length_c   1.000
_cell.angle_alpha   90.00
_cell.angle_beta   90.00
_cell.angle_gamma   90.00
#
_symmetry.space_group_name_H-M   'P 1'
#
loop_
_entity.id
_entity.type
_entity.pdbx_description
1 polymer ?
#
loop_
_entity_poly.entity_id
_entity_poly.type
_entity_poly.pdbx_seq_one_letter_code
_entity_poly.pdbx_strand_id
1 'polypeptide(L)'
;MSKKPLSPLMKNLLEYGPLAIFFITFYLLKDQDVVVFGQTYSGFIAATGIFVPVLVIATFIGWLLSGEISRMQVVTVVLVVVFGGLSVALNDERFFKIKPTIIYLIFAAIMGFGLLRGTSYMETVLGQSLKMSHEGWMILARRITVFFVALALANELVWRTQSTETWVYFKTFGLSLAMFAFLISQFKVFAKYGDLNSDR
;
A
#
# COMPACT_ATOMS: atom_id res chain seq x y z
N MET A 1 18.87 26.85 27.00
CA MET A 1 17.44 27.23 26.89
C MET A 1 16.60 26.02 27.21
N SER A 2 15.88 26.02 28.33
CA SER A 2 14.94 24.96 28.69
C SER A 2 13.71 25.08 27.78
N LYS A 3 13.54 24.17 26.82
CA LYS A 3 12.37 24.16 25.93
C LYS A 3 11.17 23.72 26.76
N LYS A 4 10.18 24.61 26.88
CA LYS A 4 8.92 24.32 27.59
C LYS A 4 8.20 23.16 26.88
N PRO A 5 7.59 22.20 27.62
CA PRO A 5 6.77 21.17 27.00
C PRO A 5 5.64 21.85 26.23
N LEU A 6 5.48 21.45 24.96
CA LEU A 6 4.41 21.93 24.08
C LEU A 6 3.05 21.75 24.76
N SER A 7 2.16 22.74 24.63
CA SER A 7 0.79 22.58 25.12
C SER A 7 0.11 21.42 24.37
N PRO A 8 -0.73 20.62 25.03
CA PRO A 8 -1.39 19.46 24.40
C PRO A 8 -2.15 19.83 23.12
N LEU A 9 -2.76 21.02 23.10
CA LEU A 9 -3.46 21.56 21.93
C LEU A 9 -2.51 21.82 20.75
N MET A 10 -1.34 22.42 21.00
CA MET A 10 -0.36 22.72 19.96
C MET A 10 0.23 21.44 19.37
N LYS A 11 0.47 20.44 20.21
CA LYS A 11 0.96 19.13 19.78
C LYS A 11 -0.06 18.43 18.87
N ASN A 12 -1.32 18.39 19.29
CA ASN A 12 -2.39 17.81 18.48
C ASN A 12 -2.59 18.56 17.16
N LEU A 13 -2.50 19.90 17.17
CA LEU A 13 -2.62 20.71 15.96
C LEU A 13 -1.50 20.40 14.96
N LEU A 14 -0.26 20.23 15.42
CA LEU A 14 0.87 19.91 14.53
C LEU A 14 0.83 18.47 14.00
N GLU A 15 0.27 17.53 14.78
CA GLU A 15 0.14 16.13 14.36
C GLU A 15 -1.03 15.90 13.40
N TYR A 16 -2.21 16.45 13.71
CA TYR A 16 -3.44 16.21 12.93
C TYR A 16 -3.74 17.33 11.92
N GLY A 17 -3.16 18.52 12.08
CA GLY A 17 -3.39 19.67 11.21
C GLY A 17 -3.10 19.40 9.74
N PRO A 18 -1.93 18.83 9.36
CA PRO A 18 -1.64 18.47 7.98
C PRO A 18 -2.69 17.52 7.39
N LEU A 19 -3.11 16.52 8.16
CA LEU A 19 -4.10 15.55 7.73
C LEU A 19 -5.48 16.21 7.53
N ALA A 20 -5.89 17.07 8.46
CA ALA A 20 -7.13 17.83 8.34
C ALA A 20 -7.11 18.73 7.10
N ILE A 21 -6.01 19.45 6.87
CA ILE A 21 -5.82 20.30 5.69
C ILE A 21 -5.90 19.45 4.41
N PHE A 22 -5.27 18.28 4.38
CA PHE A 22 -5.37 17.35 3.25
C PHE A 22 -6.82 16.97 2.95
N PHE A 23 -7.59 16.53 3.96
CA PHE A 23 -8.98 16.13 3.77
C PHE A 23 -9.87 17.28 3.33
N ILE A 24 -9.71 18.47 3.91
CA ILE A 24 -10.44 19.67 3.50
C ILE A 24 -10.13 20.00 2.05
N THR A 25 -8.84 20.07 1.70
CA THR A 25 -8.38 20.38 0.35
C THR A 25 -8.87 19.35 -0.66
N PHE A 26 -8.76 18.06 -0.33
CA PHE A 26 -9.25 16.98 -1.17
C PHE A 26 -10.75 17.08 -1.38
N TYR A 27 -11.54 17.30 -0.32
CA TYR A 27 -13.00 17.41 -0.44
C TYR A 27 -13.42 18.59 -1.33
N LEU A 28 -12.71 19.70 -1.28
CA LEU A 28 -13.00 20.89 -2.09
C LEU A 28 -12.60 20.71 -3.57
N LEU A 29 -11.52 19.96 -3.82
CA LEU A 29 -10.93 19.85 -5.15
C LEU A 29 -11.23 18.52 -5.87
N LYS A 30 -11.75 17.49 -5.20
CA LYS A 30 -11.86 16.12 -5.73
C LYS A 30 -12.58 16.01 -7.09
N ASP A 31 -13.53 16.90 -7.37
CA ASP A 31 -14.35 16.90 -8.58
C ASP A 31 -13.90 17.99 -9.58
N GLN A 32 -12.77 18.66 -9.31
CA GLN A 32 -12.24 19.75 -10.12
C GLN A 32 -10.85 19.43 -10.65
N ASP A 33 -10.62 19.84 -11.90
CA ASP A 33 -9.30 19.86 -12.51
C ASP A 33 -8.62 21.19 -12.18
N VAL A 34 -7.49 21.13 -11.49
CA VAL A 34 -6.76 22.32 -11.02
C VAL A 34 -5.57 22.57 -11.93
N VAL A 35 -5.55 23.72 -12.59
CA VAL A 35 -4.40 24.11 -13.42
C VAL A 35 -3.36 24.82 -12.55
N VAL A 36 -2.18 24.21 -12.42
CA VAL A 36 -1.06 24.79 -11.67
C VAL A 36 0.15 24.85 -12.61
N PHE A 37 0.73 26.04 -12.80
CA PHE A 37 1.87 26.27 -13.71
C PHE A 37 1.66 25.73 -15.15
N GLY A 38 0.43 25.79 -15.66
CA GLY A 38 0.09 25.32 -17.00
C GLY A 38 -0.06 23.80 -17.15
N GLN A 39 0.00 23.05 -16.05
CA GLN A 39 -0.29 21.61 -16.00
C GLN A 39 -1.60 21.37 -15.26
N THR A 40 -2.41 20.44 -15.77
CA THR A 40 -3.69 20.07 -15.15
C THR A 40 -3.47 18.96 -14.14
N TYR A 41 -3.89 19.18 -12.89
CA TYR A 41 -3.81 18.22 -11.79
C TYR A 41 -5.21 17.81 -11.38
N SER A 42 -5.40 16.51 -11.12
CA SER A 42 -6.63 16.04 -10.46
C SER A 42 -6.68 16.58 -9.03
N GLY A 43 -7.89 16.73 -8.48
CA GLY A 43 -8.09 17.19 -7.11
C GLY A 43 -7.31 16.41 -6.05
N PHE A 44 -7.10 15.11 -6.27
CA PHE A 44 -6.25 14.29 -5.40
C PHE A 44 -4.77 14.68 -5.45
N ILE A 45 -4.22 14.88 -6.65
CA ILE A 45 -2.81 15.24 -6.82
C ILE A 45 -2.58 16.67 -6.33
N ALA A 46 -3.50 17.59 -6.59
CA ALA A 46 -3.47 18.95 -6.06
C ALA A 46 -3.48 18.96 -4.52
N ALA A 47 -4.37 18.19 -3.89
CA ALA A 47 -4.42 18.06 -2.43
C ALA A 47 -3.13 17.44 -1.86
N THR A 48 -2.56 16.45 -2.56
CA THR A 48 -1.26 15.85 -2.20
C THR A 48 -0.13 16.88 -2.28
N GLY A 49 -0.11 17.71 -3.33
CA GLY A 49 0.86 18.79 -3.53
C GLY A 49 0.81 19.87 -2.45
N ILE A 50 -0.35 20.10 -1.84
CA ILE A 50 -0.51 21.00 -0.69
C ILE A 50 -0.14 20.28 0.62
N PHE A 51 -0.52 19.01 0.77
CA PHE A 51 -0.28 18.25 1.99
C PHE A 51 1.20 18.02 2.29
N VAL A 52 1.99 17.64 1.29
CA VAL A 52 3.42 17.36 1.46
C VAL A 52 4.17 18.55 2.10
N PRO A 53 4.12 19.78 1.56
CA PRO A 53 4.79 20.93 2.18
C PRO A 53 4.20 21.28 3.55
N VAL A 54 2.89 21.18 3.73
CA VAL A 54 2.25 21.44 5.03
C VAL A 54 2.73 20.46 6.10
N LEU A 55 2.85 19.18 5.79
CA LEU A 55 3.37 18.16 6.71
C LEU A 55 4.84 18.44 7.08
N VAL A 56 5.67 18.80 6.10
CA VAL A 56 7.08 19.16 6.33
C VAL A 56 7.18 20.39 7.22
N ILE A 57 6.41 21.44 6.94
CA ILE A 57 6.39 22.67 7.74
C ILE A 57 5.91 22.39 9.16
N ALA A 58 4.82 21.63 9.33
CA ALA A 58 4.29 21.27 10.64
C ALA A 58 5.31 20.46 11.46
N THR A 59 6.01 19.52 10.82
CA THR A 59 7.05 18.73 11.48
C THR A 59 8.25 19.60 11.87
N PHE A 60 8.66 20.53 11.00
CA PHE A 60 9.74 21.46 11.25
C PHE A 60 9.43 22.44 12.39
N ILE A 61 8.22 23.01 12.40
CA ILE A 61 7.74 23.86 13.51
C ILE A 61 7.69 23.03 14.80
N GLY A 62 7.18 21.80 14.73
CA GLY A 62 7.17 20.86 15.85
C GLY A 62 8.56 20.68 16.44
N TRP A 63 9.56 20.43 15.59
CA TRP A 63 10.95 20.32 16.03
C TRP A 63 11.54 21.59 16.64
N LEU A 64 11.25 22.76 16.08
CA LEU A 64 11.71 24.03 16.65
C LEU A 64 11.16 24.21 18.07
N LEU A 65 9.88 23.88 18.28
CA LEU A 65 9.20 24.06 19.56
C LEU A 65 9.52 22.97 20.58
N SER A 66 9.54 21.69 20.20
CA SER A 66 9.82 20.55 21.10
C SER A 66 11.32 20.30 21.30
N GLY A 67 12.15 20.58 20.28
CA GLY A 67 13.56 20.17 20.22
C GLY A 67 13.79 18.71 19.87
N GLU A 68 12.74 17.91 19.69
CA GLU A 68 12.82 16.47 19.44
C GLU A 68 11.87 16.07 18.31
N ILE A 69 12.36 15.24 17.39
CA ILE A 69 11.52 14.55 16.39
C ILE A 69 11.63 13.05 16.67
N SER A 70 10.50 12.36 16.75
CA SER A 70 10.53 10.91 16.91
C SER A 70 11.06 10.24 15.64
N ARG A 71 11.80 9.12 15.76
CA ARG A 71 12.27 8.36 14.59
C ARG A 71 11.13 7.99 13.64
N MET A 72 9.97 7.67 14.20
CA MET A 72 8.77 7.34 13.43
C MET A 72 8.29 8.54 12.60
N GLN A 73 8.26 9.75 13.17
CA GLN A 73 7.89 10.97 12.43
C GLN A 73 8.86 11.25 11.28
N VAL A 74 10.17 11.09 11.50
CA VAL A 74 11.17 11.25 10.42
C VAL A 74 10.89 10.28 9.28
N VAL A 75 10.70 9.00 9.59
CA VAL A 75 10.39 7.97 8.58
C VAL A 75 9.11 8.32 7.81
N THR A 76 8.06 8.72 8.51
CA THR A 76 6.79 9.14 7.88
C THR A 76 6.98 10.33 6.94
N VAL A 77 7.67 11.38 7.37
CA VAL A 77 7.91 12.56 6.53
C VAL A 77 8.73 12.19 5.29
N VAL A 78 9.79 11.40 5.45
CA VAL A 78 10.60 10.93 4.32
C VAL A 78 9.74 10.16 3.32
N LEU A 79 8.93 9.20 3.79
CA LEU A 79 8.05 8.43 2.91
C LEU A 79 7.02 9.32 2.21
N VAL A 80 6.37 10.24 2.92
CA VAL A 80 5.37 11.14 2.35
C VAL A 80 6.01 12.10 1.34
N VAL A 81 7.19 12.64 1.62
CA VAL A 81 7.90 13.52 0.68
C VAL A 81 8.30 12.76 -0.58
N VAL A 82 8.85 11.56 -0.44
CA VAL A 82 9.25 10.73 -1.59
C VAL A 82 8.04 10.33 -2.42
N PHE A 83 7.03 9.70 -1.82
CA PHE A 83 5.88 9.17 -2.57
C PHE A 83 4.89 10.26 -2.99
N GLY A 84 4.62 11.23 -2.12
CA GLY A 84 3.78 12.38 -2.43
C GLY A 84 4.42 13.29 -3.46
N GLY A 85 5.72 13.58 -3.31
CA GLY A 85 6.50 14.32 -4.29
C GLY A 85 6.55 13.62 -5.65
N LEU A 86 6.79 12.31 -5.70
CA LEU A 86 6.68 11.54 -6.94
C LEU A 86 5.27 11.59 -7.53
N SER A 87 4.22 11.53 -6.69
CA SER A 87 2.84 11.58 -7.18
C SER A 87 2.51 12.93 -7.83
N VAL A 88 3.04 14.03 -7.29
CA VAL A 88 2.87 15.39 -7.84
C VAL A 88 3.76 15.60 -9.07
N ALA A 89 5.03 15.21 -9.00
CA ALA A 89 6.00 15.40 -10.07
C ALA A 89 5.67 14.57 -11.31
N LEU A 90 5.16 13.35 -11.13
CA LEU A 90 4.74 12.50 -12.24
C LEU A 90 3.40 12.97 -12.83
N ASN A 91 2.54 13.63 -12.03
CA ASN A 91 1.21 14.11 -12.41
C ASN A 91 0.42 13.12 -13.29
N ASP A 92 0.55 11.82 -12.99
CA ASP A 92 0.05 10.76 -13.87
C ASP A 92 -0.74 9.73 -13.08
N GLU A 93 -2.02 9.59 -13.41
CA GLU A 93 -2.90 8.56 -12.90
C GLU A 93 -2.32 7.15 -13.11
N ARG A 94 -1.50 6.94 -14.13
CA ARG A 94 -0.84 5.66 -14.41
C ARG A 94 0.04 5.21 -13.24
N PHE A 95 0.65 6.13 -12.50
CA PHE A 95 1.46 5.77 -11.33
C PHE A 95 0.60 5.21 -10.19
N PHE A 96 -0.67 5.63 -10.08
CA PHE A 96 -1.61 5.03 -9.13
C PHE A 96 -2.06 3.63 -9.57
N LYS A 97 -2.20 3.43 -10.89
CA LYS A 97 -2.65 2.16 -11.47
C LYS A 97 -1.58 1.08 -11.54
N ILE A 98 -0.29 1.46 -11.65
CA ILE A 98 0.84 0.53 -11.72
C ILE A 98 1.27 0.00 -10.33
N LYS A 99 0.96 0.73 -9.25
CA LYS A 99 1.32 0.34 -7.87
C LYS A 99 0.94 -1.10 -7.53
N PRO A 100 -0.30 -1.58 -7.77
CA PRO A 100 -0.65 -2.98 -7.56
C PRO A 100 0.19 -3.95 -8.39
N THR A 101 0.44 -3.67 -9.68
CA THR A 101 1.28 -4.52 -10.54
C THR A 101 2.66 -4.73 -9.93
N ILE A 102 3.33 -3.65 -9.51
CA ILE A 102 4.67 -3.71 -8.93
C ILE A 102 4.67 -4.57 -7.67
N ILE A 103 3.70 -4.35 -6.78
CA ILE A 103 3.58 -5.10 -5.53
C ILE A 103 3.38 -6.60 -5.83
N TYR A 104 2.46 -6.95 -6.72
CA TYR A 104 2.21 -8.35 -7.08
C TYR A 104 3.42 -9.02 -7.71
N LEU A 105 4.17 -8.32 -8.57
CA LEU A 105 5.39 -8.85 -9.16
C LEU A 105 6.49 -9.06 -8.11
N ILE A 106 6.65 -8.15 -7.14
CA ILE A 106 7.60 -8.32 -6.04
C ILE A 106 7.25 -9.55 -5.21
N PHE A 107 5.98 -9.72 -4.82
CA PHE A 107 5.54 -10.92 -4.08
C PHE A 107 5.74 -12.20 -4.88
N ALA A 108 5.37 -12.19 -6.17
CA ALA A 108 5.61 -13.32 -7.07
C ALA A 108 7.10 -13.64 -7.21
N ALA A 109 7.97 -12.64 -7.33
CA ALA A 109 9.41 -12.83 -7.45
C ALA A 109 10.01 -13.41 -6.16
N ILE A 110 9.61 -12.90 -4.99
CA ILE A 110 10.07 -13.39 -3.69
C ILE A 110 9.64 -14.85 -3.50
N MET A 111 8.37 -15.17 -3.72
CA MET A 111 7.88 -16.55 -3.57
C MET A 111 8.46 -17.48 -4.64
N GLY A 112 8.57 -17.01 -5.87
CA GLY A 112 9.21 -17.72 -6.98
C GLY A 112 10.67 -18.05 -6.70
N PHE A 113 11.42 -17.11 -6.11
CA PHE A 113 12.79 -17.34 -5.67
C PHE A 113 12.89 -18.40 -4.56
N GLY A 114 11.96 -18.38 -3.60
CA GLY A 114 11.84 -19.44 -2.60
C GLY A 114 11.62 -20.81 -3.27
N LEU A 115 10.69 -20.89 -4.22
CA LEU A 115 10.39 -22.11 -4.97
C LEU A 115 11.60 -22.64 -5.76
N LEU A 116 12.40 -21.76 -6.37
CA LEU A 116 13.63 -22.13 -7.08
C LEU A 116 14.67 -22.75 -6.14
N ARG A 117 14.67 -22.35 -4.86
CA ARG A 117 15.51 -22.95 -3.81
C ARG A 117 14.92 -24.22 -3.20
N GLY A 118 13.73 -24.65 -3.65
CA GLY A 118 13.02 -25.78 -3.05
C GLY A 118 12.44 -25.48 -1.67
N THR A 119 12.28 -24.19 -1.32
CA THR A 119 11.81 -23.76 0.00
C THR A 119 10.50 -22.98 -0.12
N SER A 120 9.56 -23.21 0.78
CA SER A 120 8.35 -22.39 0.86
C SER A 120 8.54 -21.27 1.87
N TYR A 121 8.60 -20.02 1.43
CA TYR A 121 8.67 -18.90 2.37
C TYR A 121 7.39 -18.75 3.20
N MET A 122 6.27 -19.26 2.70
CA MET A 122 5.03 -19.35 3.49
C MET A 122 5.18 -20.34 4.65
N GLU A 123 5.87 -21.46 4.45
CA GLU A 123 6.20 -22.42 5.52
C GLU A 123 7.10 -21.79 6.58
N THR A 124 8.10 -21.01 6.17
CA THR A 124 9.01 -20.33 7.11
C THR A 124 8.26 -19.35 8.02
N VAL A 125 7.26 -18.65 7.48
CA VAL A 125 6.50 -17.62 8.22
C VAL A 125 5.35 -18.22 9.02
N LEU A 126 4.60 -19.16 8.45
CA LEU A 126 3.35 -19.67 9.02
C LEU A 126 3.45 -21.10 9.56
N GLY A 127 4.55 -21.81 9.35
CA GLY A 127 4.70 -23.22 9.74
C GLY A 127 4.59 -23.46 11.24
N GLN A 128 4.85 -22.44 12.08
CA GLN A 128 4.62 -22.54 13.53
C GLN A 128 3.13 -22.47 13.90
N SER A 129 2.32 -21.77 13.10
CA SER A 129 0.89 -21.57 13.36
C SER A 129 -0.01 -22.58 12.65
N LEU A 130 0.46 -23.15 11.54
CA LEU A 130 -0.29 -24.12 10.72
C LEU A 130 0.56 -25.36 10.49
N LYS A 131 0.12 -26.49 11.05
CA LYS A 131 0.74 -27.79 10.78
C LYS A 131 0.31 -28.28 9.39
N MET A 132 1.22 -28.22 8.44
CA MET A 132 1.02 -28.71 7.08
C MET A 132 2.31 -29.37 6.59
N SER A 133 2.20 -30.44 5.82
CA SER A 133 3.36 -31.12 5.22
C SER A 133 4.13 -30.20 4.27
N HIS A 134 5.44 -30.44 4.15
CA HIS A 134 6.31 -29.67 3.26
C HIS A 134 5.83 -29.71 1.79
N GLU A 135 5.31 -30.85 1.32
CA GLU A 135 4.72 -30.97 -0.02
C GLU A 135 3.53 -30.00 -0.20
N GLY A 136 2.64 -29.92 0.79
CA GLY A 136 1.53 -28.98 0.81
C GLY A 136 2.00 -27.53 0.73
N TRP A 137 3.05 -27.18 1.47
CA TRP A 137 3.64 -25.84 1.46
C TRP A 137 4.24 -25.47 0.10
N MET A 138 4.87 -26.42 -0.59
CA MET A 138 5.43 -26.21 -1.92
C MET A 138 4.35 -26.04 -2.98
N ILE A 139 3.27 -26.84 -2.91
CA ILE A 139 2.10 -26.69 -3.78
C ILE A 139 1.44 -25.33 -3.56
N LEU A 140 1.25 -24.94 -2.29
CA LEU A 140 0.65 -23.66 -1.93
C LEU A 140 1.49 -22.49 -2.42
N ALA A 141 2.80 -22.50 -2.17
CA ALA A 141 3.71 -21.45 -2.65
C ALA A 141 3.69 -21.33 -4.18
N ARG A 142 3.65 -22.45 -4.92
CA ARG A 142 3.53 -22.43 -6.38
C ARG A 142 2.23 -21.79 -6.85
N ARG A 143 1.10 -22.17 -6.24
CA ARG A 143 -0.22 -21.61 -6.58
C ARG A 143 -0.32 -20.13 -6.27
N ILE A 144 0.19 -19.70 -5.11
CA ILE A 144 0.21 -18.28 -4.72
C ILE A 144 1.11 -17.48 -5.68
N THR A 145 2.27 -18.01 -6.06
CA THR A 145 3.17 -17.35 -7.02
C THR A 145 2.47 -17.14 -8.36
N VAL A 146 1.87 -18.20 -8.93
CA VAL A 146 1.11 -18.11 -10.19
C VAL A 146 -0.06 -17.13 -10.07
N PHE A 147 -0.75 -17.13 -8.93
CA PHE A 147 -1.86 -16.24 -8.69
C PHE A 147 -1.43 -14.76 -8.62
N PHE A 148 -0.32 -14.43 -7.94
CA PHE A 148 0.22 -13.08 -7.95
C PHE A 148 0.66 -12.62 -9.34
N VAL A 149 1.28 -13.51 -10.13
CA VAL A 149 1.58 -13.20 -11.55
C VAL A 149 0.30 -12.93 -12.33
N ALA A 150 -0.73 -13.75 -12.16
CA ALA A 150 -2.02 -13.56 -12.81
C ALA A 150 -2.69 -12.23 -12.41
N LEU A 151 -2.64 -11.86 -11.13
CA LEU A 151 -3.14 -10.56 -10.64
C LEU A 151 -2.34 -9.38 -11.21
N ALA A 152 -1.01 -9.51 -11.33
CA ALA A 152 -0.17 -8.50 -11.96
C ALA A 152 -0.56 -8.28 -13.42
N LEU A 153 -0.68 -9.36 -14.19
CA LEU A 153 -1.09 -9.31 -15.60
C LEU A 153 -2.52 -8.77 -15.78
N ALA A 154 -3.45 -9.20 -14.93
CA ALA A 154 -4.83 -8.74 -14.97
C ALA A 154 -4.94 -7.25 -14.65
N ASN A 155 -4.24 -6.77 -13.60
CA ASN A 155 -4.18 -5.34 -13.32
C ASN A 155 -3.56 -4.58 -14.49
N GLU A 156 -2.42 -5.05 -15.02
CA GLU A 156 -1.72 -4.43 -16.15
C GLU A 156 -2.61 -4.29 -17.39
N LEU A 157 -3.36 -5.35 -17.71
CA LEU A 157 -4.31 -5.35 -18.83
C LEU A 157 -5.45 -4.37 -18.58
N VAL A 158 -6.08 -4.42 -17.40
CA VAL A 158 -7.24 -3.59 -17.10
C VAL A 158 -6.87 -2.11 -17.10
N TRP A 159 -5.77 -1.72 -16.45
CA TRP A 159 -5.43 -0.29 -16.38
C TRP A 159 -4.93 0.28 -17.71
N ARG A 160 -4.37 -0.53 -18.60
CA ARG A 160 -3.93 -0.10 -19.94
C ARG A 160 -5.07 -0.03 -20.97
N THR A 161 -6.10 -0.86 -20.82
CA THR A 161 -7.15 -1.00 -21.86
C THR A 161 -8.52 -0.44 -21.45
N GLN A 162 -8.79 -0.33 -20.15
CA GLN A 162 -10.10 0.09 -19.63
C GLN A 162 -10.07 1.49 -19.05
N SER A 163 -11.26 2.07 -18.83
CA SER A 163 -11.41 3.38 -18.20
C SER A 163 -10.96 3.38 -16.73
N THR A 164 -10.67 4.57 -16.17
CA THR A 164 -10.32 4.71 -14.75
C THR A 164 -11.42 4.17 -13.84
N GLU A 165 -12.69 4.42 -14.17
CA GLU A 165 -13.84 3.93 -13.41
C GLU A 165 -13.90 2.39 -13.39
N THR A 166 -13.77 1.75 -14.56
CA THR A 166 -13.71 0.28 -14.64
C THR A 166 -12.53 -0.28 -13.86
N TRP A 167 -11.37 0.38 -13.90
CA TRP A 167 -10.21 -0.01 -13.10
C TRP A 167 -10.48 0.11 -11.59
N VAL A 168 -11.17 1.14 -11.13
CA VAL A 168 -11.56 1.29 -9.71
C VAL A 168 -12.47 0.15 -9.28
N TYR A 169 -13.49 -0.18 -10.07
CA TYR A 169 -14.37 -1.32 -9.78
C TYR A 169 -13.63 -2.65 -9.80
N PHE A 170 -12.76 -2.85 -10.80
CA PHE A 170 -11.92 -4.05 -10.88
C PHE A 170 -11.01 -4.17 -9.65
N LYS A 171 -10.34 -3.09 -9.25
CA LYS A 171 -9.48 -3.08 -8.07
C LYS A 171 -10.26 -3.36 -6.79
N THR A 172 -11.44 -2.78 -6.65
CA THR A 172 -12.22 -2.82 -5.40
C THR A 172 -12.95 -4.16 -5.24
N PHE A 173 -13.64 -4.58 -6.29
CA PHE A 173 -14.50 -5.77 -6.26
C PHE A 173 -13.89 -6.95 -7.01
N GLY A 174 -13.33 -6.71 -8.20
CA GLY A 174 -12.73 -7.77 -9.02
C GLY A 174 -11.56 -8.47 -8.33
N LEU A 175 -10.57 -7.72 -7.86
CA LEU A 175 -9.41 -8.26 -7.13
C LEU A 175 -9.83 -8.91 -5.81
N SER A 176 -10.73 -8.27 -5.06
CA SER A 176 -11.25 -8.84 -3.81
C SER A 176 -11.94 -10.18 -4.06
N LEU A 177 -12.82 -10.26 -5.06
CA LEU A 177 -13.50 -11.51 -5.43
C LEU A 177 -12.51 -12.57 -5.91
N ALA A 178 -11.49 -12.18 -6.68
CA ALA A 178 -10.42 -13.08 -7.11
C ALA A 178 -9.64 -13.63 -5.91
N MET A 179 -9.32 -12.80 -4.91
CA MET A 179 -8.69 -13.24 -3.66
C MET A 179 -9.56 -14.24 -2.91
N PHE A 180 -10.85 -13.96 -2.75
CA PHE A 180 -11.79 -14.88 -2.10
C PHE A 180 -11.89 -16.21 -2.83
N ALA A 181 -12.07 -16.18 -4.16
CA ALA A 181 -12.13 -17.39 -4.98
C ALA A 181 -10.82 -18.20 -4.87
N PHE A 182 -9.67 -17.51 -4.88
CA PHE A 182 -8.37 -18.14 -4.70
C PHE A 182 -8.25 -18.83 -3.34
N LEU A 183 -8.63 -18.16 -2.25
CA LEU A 183 -8.62 -18.74 -0.90
C LEU A 183 -9.49 -19.99 -0.83
N ILE A 184 -10.71 -19.93 -1.38
CA ILE A 184 -11.62 -21.08 -1.44
C ILE A 184 -10.97 -22.25 -2.19
N SER A 185 -10.30 -21.98 -3.31
CA SER A 185 -9.61 -23.02 -4.09
C SER A 185 -8.44 -23.68 -3.35
N GLN A 186 -7.89 -23.04 -2.30
CA GLN A 186 -6.83 -23.62 -1.47
C GLN A 186 -7.36 -24.55 -0.38
N PHE A 187 -8.66 -24.56 -0.06
CA PHE A 187 -9.21 -25.45 0.97
C PHE A 187 -8.90 -26.92 0.71
N LYS A 188 -8.89 -27.37 -0.55
CA LYS A 188 -8.53 -28.75 -0.89
C LYS A 188 -7.07 -29.09 -0.55
N VAL A 189 -6.16 -28.13 -0.66
CA VAL A 189 -4.75 -28.32 -0.31
C VAL A 189 -4.62 -28.41 1.20
N PHE A 190 -5.24 -27.49 1.94
CA PHE A 190 -5.26 -27.56 3.40
C PHE A 190 -5.93 -28.83 3.92
N ALA A 191 -7.02 -29.29 3.30
CA ALA A 191 -7.71 -30.52 3.69
C ALA A 191 -6.88 -31.78 3.47
N LYS A 192 -6.09 -31.82 2.39
CA LYS A 192 -5.29 -32.99 2.03
C LYS A 192 -3.93 -33.05 2.73
N TYR A 193 -3.29 -31.89 2.91
CA TYR A 193 -1.90 -31.79 3.35
C TYR A 193 -1.74 -31.17 4.74
N GLY A 194 -2.80 -30.55 5.26
CA GLY A 194 -2.86 -30.00 6.61
C GLY A 194 -3.29 -31.06 7.61
N ASP A 195 -2.76 -30.95 8.83
CA ASP A 195 -3.09 -31.84 9.93
C ASP A 195 -4.39 -31.39 10.63
N LEU A 196 -5.50 -31.41 9.89
CA LEU A 196 -6.82 -31.04 10.41
C LEU A 196 -7.46 -32.11 11.31
N ASN A 197 -6.78 -33.26 11.47
CA ASN A 197 -7.26 -34.41 12.25
C ASN A 197 -6.44 -34.68 13.52
N SER A 198 -5.51 -33.80 13.93
CA SER A 198 -4.69 -34.04 15.12
C SER A 198 -5.42 -33.90 16.46
N ASP A 199 -6.72 -33.58 16.47
CA ASP A 199 -7.57 -33.42 17.67
C ASP A 199 -8.87 -34.27 17.59
N ARG A 200 -8.81 -35.48 17.03
CA ARG A 200 -9.84 -36.52 17.25
C ARG A 200 -9.24 -37.89 17.54
#